data_AF-A0A239CEG8-F1
#
_entry.id   AF-A0A239CEG8-F1
#
_cell.length_a   1.000
_cell.length_b   1.000
_cell.length_c   1.000
_cell.angle_alpha   90.00
_cell.angle_beta   90.00
_cell.angle_gamma   90.00
#
_symmetry.space_group_name_H-M   'P 1'
#
loop_
_entity.id
_entity.type
_entity.pdbx_description
1 polymer ?
#
loop_
_entity_poly.entity_id
_entity_poly.type
_entity_poly.pdbx_seq_one_letter_code
_entity_poly.pdbx_strand_id
1 'polypeptide(L)'
;MEMLSNFFRFFLIFFAVRTVFNIIFRARLINRQKVEVNKNVEEKFSEPVEKEAAIDMVYDEICETYVIKSKAYQVVEEDKTHYFCSWECRQKYIDYA
;
A
#
# COMPACT_ATOMS: atom_id res chain seq x y z
N MET A 1 -12.34 -11.00 -35.20
CA MET A 1 -13.32 -10.71 -34.13
C MET A 1 -13.04 -11.54 -32.88
N GLU A 2 -12.87 -12.85 -33.00
CA GLU A 2 -12.66 -13.76 -31.85
C GLU A 2 -11.33 -13.53 -31.09
N MET A 3 -10.23 -13.32 -31.80
CA MET A 3 -8.92 -13.00 -31.20
C MET A 3 -8.96 -11.72 -30.35
N LEU A 4 -9.69 -10.70 -30.82
CA LEU A 4 -9.87 -9.44 -30.11
C LEU A 4 -10.68 -9.66 -28.83
N SER A 5 -11.76 -10.46 -28.90
CA SER A 5 -12.59 -10.78 -27.74
C SER A 5 -11.82 -11.56 -26.67
N ASN A 6 -10.91 -12.45 -27.07
CA ASN A 6 -10.05 -13.18 -26.14
C ASN A 6 -9.02 -12.25 -25.48
N PHE A 7 -8.45 -11.31 -26.24
CA PHE A 7 -7.55 -10.29 -25.70
C PHE A 7 -8.24 -9.40 -24.66
N PHE A 8 -9.44 -8.89 -24.97
CA PHE A 8 -10.23 -8.10 -24.01
C PHE A 8 -10.57 -8.90 -22.75
N ARG A 9 -10.86 -10.21 -22.86
CA ARG A 9 -11.06 -11.07 -21.68
C ARG A 9 -9.84 -11.13 -20.77
N PHE A 10 -8.63 -11.27 -21.32
CA PHE A 10 -7.40 -11.25 -20.51
C PHE A 10 -7.21 -9.90 -19.80
N PHE A 11 -7.46 -8.79 -20.49
CA PHE A 11 -7.41 -7.45 -19.89
C PHE A 11 -8.41 -7.28 -18.75
N LEU A 12 -9.65 -7.73 -18.93
CA LEU A 12 -10.69 -7.66 -17.91
C LEU A 12 -10.33 -8.52 -16.69
N ILE A 13 -9.77 -9.71 -16.90
CA ILE A 13 -9.31 -10.58 -15.81
C ILE A 13 -8.15 -9.92 -15.07
N PHE A 14 -7.15 -9.38 -15.78
CA PHE A 14 -6.02 -8.68 -15.17
C PHE A 14 -6.48 -7.49 -14.31
N PHE A 15 -7.40 -6.69 -14.84
CA PHE A 15 -7.95 -5.54 -14.12
C PHE A 15 -8.75 -5.97 -12.89
N ALA A 16 -9.62 -6.98 -13.03
CA ALA A 16 -10.41 -7.52 -11.92
C ALA A 16 -9.52 -8.10 -10.81
N VAL A 17 -8.47 -8.84 -11.18
CA VAL A 17 -7.48 -9.38 -10.24
C VAL A 17 -6.78 -8.22 -9.51
N ARG A 18 -6.32 -7.18 -10.23
CA ARG A 18 -5.72 -5.98 -9.61
C ARG A 18 -6.67 -5.31 -8.61
N THR A 19 -7.95 -5.19 -8.93
CA THR A 19 -8.96 -4.62 -8.02
C THR A 19 -9.17 -5.48 -6.77
N VAL A 20 -9.30 -6.80 -6.93
CA VAL A 20 -9.50 -7.74 -5.81
C VAL A 20 -8.28 -7.78 -4.90
N PHE A 21 -7.06 -7.80 -5.46
CA PHE A 21 -5.82 -7.69 -4.68
C PHE A 21 -5.77 -6.39 -3.88
N ASN A 22 -6.17 -5.25 -4.46
CA ASN A 22 -6.24 -3.97 -3.76
C ASN A 22 -7.22 -4.03 -2.57
N ILE A 23 -8.40 -4.63 -2.72
CA ILE A 23 -9.39 -4.78 -1.65
C ILE A 23 -8.87 -5.69 -0.54
N ILE A 24 -8.29 -6.84 -0.88
CA ILE A 24 -7.73 -7.79 0.08
C ILE A 24 -6.56 -7.15 0.85
N PHE A 25 -5.68 -6.43 0.17
CA PHE A 25 -4.55 -5.76 0.81
C PHE A 25 -5.01 -4.65 1.75
N ARG A 26 -6.00 -3.83 1.34
CA ARG A 26 -6.63 -2.82 2.21
C ARG A 26 -7.29 -3.45 3.44
N ALA A 27 -8.04 -4.53 3.26
CA ALA A 27 -8.64 -5.27 4.37
C ALA A 27 -7.59 -5.83 5.34
N ARG A 28 -6.47 -6.36 4.82
CA ARG A 28 -5.35 -6.84 5.64
C ARG A 28 -4.61 -5.71 6.37
N LEU A 29 -4.45 -4.54 5.75
CA LEU A 29 -3.79 -3.40 6.40
C LEU A 29 -4.63 -2.87 7.57
N ILE A 30 -5.94 -2.75 7.37
CA ILE A 30 -6.91 -2.35 8.41
C ILE A 30 -6.90 -3.36 9.58
N ASN A 31 -6.89 -4.67 9.28
CA ASN A 31 -6.83 -5.68 10.34
C ASN A 31 -5.47 -5.70 11.06
N ARG A 32 -4.34 -5.47 10.38
CA ARG A 32 -3.02 -5.37 11.03
C ARG A 32 -2.90 -4.13 11.93
N GLN A 33 -3.50 -3.01 11.53
CA GLN A 33 -3.58 -1.82 12.36
C GLN A 33 -4.37 -2.07 13.65
N LYS A 34 -5.48 -2.84 13.59
CA LYS A 34 -6.23 -3.23 14.80
C LYS A 34 -5.46 -4.16 15.75
N VAL A 35 -4.55 -4.99 15.24
CA VAL A 35 -3.75 -5.92 16.07
C VAL A 35 -2.60 -5.20 16.78
N GLU A 36 -1.94 -4.23 16.14
CA GLU A 36 -0.90 -3.40 16.79
C GLU A 36 -1.49 -2.40 17.79
N VAL A 37 -2.69 -1.86 17.53
CA VAL A 37 -3.38 -0.99 18.50
C VAL A 37 -3.75 -1.78 19.76
N ASN A 38 -4.23 -3.03 19.65
CA ASN A 38 -4.52 -3.83 20.85
C ASN A 38 -3.26 -4.27 21.63
N LYS A 39 -2.11 -4.49 20.96
CA LYS A 39 -0.86 -4.84 21.66
C LYS A 39 -0.19 -3.67 22.38
N ASN A 40 -0.45 -2.43 21.96
CA ASN A 40 0.12 -1.23 22.61
C ASN A 40 -0.77 -0.67 23.74
N VAL A 41 -1.99 -1.17 23.93
CA VAL A 41 -2.93 -0.66 24.94
C VAL A 41 -2.71 -1.29 26.32
N GLU A 42 -2.11 -2.48 26.43
CA GLU A 42 -1.87 -3.12 27.73
C GLU A 42 -0.64 -2.58 28.50
N GLU A 43 0.26 -1.81 27.87
CA GLU A 43 1.51 -1.35 28.54
C GLU A 43 1.61 0.15 28.84
N LYS A 44 0.61 0.99 28.55
CA LYS A 44 0.69 2.43 28.88
C LYS A 44 -0.58 2.98 29.51
N PHE A 45 -0.76 2.62 30.78
CA PHE A 45 -1.57 3.41 31.72
C PHE A 45 -0.70 4.54 32.30
N SER A 46 -0.65 5.68 31.61
CA SER A 46 -0.53 7.01 32.22
C SER A 46 -0.88 8.09 31.18
N GLU A 47 -1.97 8.79 31.47
CA GLU A 47 -2.57 9.94 30.77
C GLU A 47 -1.61 11.15 30.63
N PRO A 48 -2.03 12.29 30.03
CA PRO A 48 -2.81 12.50 28.81
C PRO A 48 -2.10 13.55 27.91
N VAL A 49 -1.87 13.29 26.62
CA VAL A 49 -1.75 14.41 25.66
C VAL A 49 -2.34 14.01 24.32
N GLU A 50 -3.51 14.59 24.08
CA GLU A 50 -4.12 14.87 22.79
C GLU A 50 -3.07 15.52 21.86
N LYS A 51 -2.31 14.69 21.17
CA LYS A 51 -1.60 15.08 19.95
C LYS A 51 -2.16 14.19 18.88
N GLU A 52 -3.01 14.76 18.04
CA GLU A 52 -3.31 14.20 16.73
C GLU A 52 -1.96 13.96 16.07
N ALA A 53 -1.44 12.73 16.19
CA ALA A 53 -0.22 12.34 15.53
C ALA A 53 -0.56 12.37 14.05
N ALA A 54 -0.17 13.44 13.36
CA ALA A 54 -0.28 13.54 11.91
C ALA A 54 0.46 12.33 11.34
N ILE A 55 -0.29 11.30 10.93
CA ILE A 55 0.27 10.11 10.33
C ILE A 55 0.66 10.52 8.90
N ASP A 56 1.95 10.77 8.69
CA ASP A 56 2.49 11.08 7.37
C ASP A 56 2.16 9.96 6.38
N MET A 57 1.37 10.29 5.38
CA MET A 57 1.03 9.41 4.27
C MET A 57 1.77 9.84 3.00
N VAL A 58 2.28 8.87 2.26
CA VAL A 58 3.02 9.04 1.01
C VAL A 58 2.33 8.22 -0.08
N TYR A 59 2.44 8.67 -1.33
CA TYR A 59 1.75 8.06 -2.45
C TYR A 59 2.66 7.05 -3.19
N ASP A 60 2.10 5.88 -3.50
CA ASP A 60 2.70 4.87 -4.37
C ASP A 60 2.16 5.05 -5.80
N GLU A 61 3.05 5.35 -6.75
CA GLU A 61 2.74 5.61 -8.15
C GLU A 61 2.48 4.34 -8.97
N ILE A 62 2.95 3.17 -8.52
CA ILE A 62 2.76 1.89 -9.20
C ILE A 62 1.35 1.36 -8.94
N CYS A 63 0.94 1.48 -7.68
CA CYS A 63 -0.27 0.88 -7.14
C CYS A 63 -1.37 1.94 -6.89
N GLU A 64 -1.06 3.22 -7.11
CA GLU A 64 -1.93 4.41 -7.04
C GLU A 64 -2.66 4.54 -5.70
N THR A 65 -1.90 4.44 -4.60
CA THR A 65 -2.48 4.44 -3.25
C THR A 65 -1.62 5.21 -2.26
N TYR A 66 -2.26 5.74 -1.22
CA TYR A 66 -1.56 6.29 -0.08
C TYR A 66 -1.16 5.18 0.89
N VAL A 67 0.07 5.25 1.39
CA VAL A 67 0.64 4.36 2.40
C VAL A 67 1.26 5.20 3.50
N ILE A 68 1.24 4.70 4.74
CA ILE A 68 1.89 5.36 5.86
C ILE A 68 3.40 5.36 5.62
N LYS A 69 4.04 6.53 5.65
CA LYS A 69 5.47 6.71 5.35
C LYS A 69 6.37 5.78 6.16
N SER A 70 6.06 5.57 7.43
CA SER A 70 6.84 4.70 8.34
C SER A 70 6.75 3.21 7.99
N LYS A 71 5.74 2.79 7.21
CA LYS A 71 5.53 1.40 6.78
C LYS A 71 5.77 1.20 5.29
N ALA A 72 6.13 2.25 4.56
CA ALA A 72 6.35 2.21 3.13
C ALA A 72 7.74 1.64 2.81
N TYR A 73 7.83 0.87 1.72
CA TYR A 73 9.10 0.57 1.09
C TYR A 73 9.60 1.81 0.36
N GLN A 74 10.91 2.02 0.30
CA GLN A 74 11.46 3.21 -0.35
C GLN A 74 12.58 2.89 -1.33
N VAL A 75 12.69 3.73 -2.35
CA VAL A 75 13.83 3.80 -3.28
C VAL A 75 14.32 5.23 -3.27
N VAL A 76 15.63 5.41 -3.17
CA VAL A 76 16.28 6.72 -3.19
C VAL A 76 16.99 6.83 -4.53
N GLU A 77 16.59 7.80 -5.34
CA GLU A 77 17.17 8.09 -6.65
C GLU A 77 17.58 9.56 -6.69
N GLU A 78 18.87 9.81 -6.92
CA GLU A 78 19.49 11.14 -6.99
C GLU A 78 19.07 12.06 -5.83
N ASP A 79 17.97 12.81 -5.99
CA ASP A 79 17.42 13.78 -5.02
C ASP A 79 15.99 13.46 -4.54
N LYS A 80 15.39 12.34 -4.95
CA LYS A 80 14.00 11.98 -4.60
C LYS A 80 13.91 10.62 -3.92
N THR A 81 13.06 10.57 -2.88
CA THR A 81 12.67 9.31 -2.25
C THR A 81 11.28 8.93 -2.76
N HIS A 82 11.21 7.81 -3.47
CA HIS A 82 9.97 7.20 -3.92
C HIS A 82 9.50 6.19 -2.87
N TYR A 83 8.18 6.14 -2.63
CA TYR A 83 7.57 5.30 -1.61
C TYR A 83 6.58 4.31 -2.22
N PHE A 84 6.55 3.09 -1.69
CA PHE A 84 5.78 1.98 -2.24
C PHE A 84 5.05 1.20 -1.14
N CYS A 85 3.83 0.74 -1.43
CA CYS A 85 3.00 0.01 -0.49
C CYS A 85 3.43 -1.45 -0.32
N SER A 86 4.23 -2.00 -1.24
CA SER A 86 4.76 -3.35 -1.16
C SER A 86 6.14 -3.48 -1.80
N TRP A 87 6.84 -4.56 -1.45
CA TRP A 87 8.12 -4.91 -2.06
C TRP A 87 7.99 -5.09 -3.57
N GLU A 88 6.89 -5.67 -4.04
CA GLU A 88 6.62 -5.89 -5.45
C GLU A 88 6.35 -4.58 -6.20
N CYS A 89 5.64 -3.61 -5.60
CA CYS A 89 5.47 -2.28 -6.21
C CYS A 89 6.85 -1.59 -6.30
N ARG A 90 7.71 -1.69 -5.26
CA ARG A 90 9.11 -1.21 -5.31
C ARG A 90 9.93 -1.90 -6.41
N GLN A 91 9.85 -3.22 -6.53
CA GLN A 91 10.64 -3.97 -7.52
C GLN A 91 10.19 -3.63 -8.94
N LYS A 92 8.88 -3.53 -9.18
CA LYS A 92 8.36 -3.07 -10.46
C LYS A 92 8.87 -1.68 -10.82
N TYR A 93 8.90 -0.76 -9.86
CA TYR A 93 9.48 0.55 -10.09
C TYR A 93 10.93 0.42 -10.56
N ILE A 94 11.77 -0.34 -9.87
CA ILE A 94 13.18 -0.55 -10.26
C ILE A 94 13.31 -1.24 -11.63
N ASP A 95 12.44 -2.18 -11.95
CA ASP A 95 12.51 -2.93 -13.21
C ASP A 95 12.04 -2.09 -14.43
N TYR A 96 11.23 -1.05 -14.20
CA TYR A 96 10.63 -0.20 -15.24
C TYR A 96 11.14 1.27 -15.23
N ALA A 97 11.91 1.68 -14.23
CA ALA A 97 12.57 2.98 -14.12
C ALA A 97 13.87 3.01 -14.94
#